data_AF-A0A7X7TAY0-F1
#
_entry.id   AF-A0A7X7TAY0-F1
#
_cell.length_a   1.000
_cell.length_b   1.000
_cell.length_c   1.000
_cell.angle_alpha   90.00
_cell.angle_beta   90.00
_cell.angle_gamma   90.00
#
_symmetry.space_group_name_H-M   'P 1'
#
loop_
_entity.id
_entity.type
_entity.pdbx_description
1 polymer ?
#
loop_
_entity_poly.entity_id
_entity_poly.type
_entity_poly.pdbx_seq_one_letter_code
_entity_poly.pdbx_strand_id
1 'polypeptide(L)'
;MDADKLEKYSSAFTLADMEVFVFPELMYSLVLANLMSPILWKWRDEDCFKRLEGKGPYKRLMRLRQYIMDEYEFNLDLQTWGLTSKQREIERFKPWISAEQLARSNGLFGYEGDKYYFDVDIRRHFGLDKFDGDIIPYWKTETVEAMTAFRRKPGYRTGAGECVSLSTLYAAAAFIVCDIPLEDIHMVLTPLHSQNFIDIEDGVITNNRRLVTKSMWFNGTEISNKAQRALRNEQVTVVANNTGYIHCLYDTATI
;
A
#
# COMPACT_ATOMS: atom_id res chain seq x y z
N MET A 1 6.78 28.97 -8.67
CA MET A 1 6.54 27.53 -8.92
C MET A 1 5.06 27.37 -9.17
N ASP A 2 4.68 26.57 -10.15
CA ASP A 2 3.28 26.23 -10.42
C ASP A 2 2.63 25.59 -9.17
N ALA A 3 1.41 25.97 -8.83
CA ALA A 3 0.73 25.54 -7.61
C ALA A 3 0.55 24.02 -7.58
N ASP A 4 0.25 23.42 -8.74
CA ASP A 4 0.14 21.96 -8.89
C ASP A 4 1.44 21.24 -8.59
N LYS A 5 2.57 21.80 -9.07
CA LYS A 5 3.89 21.23 -8.81
C LYS A 5 4.29 21.39 -7.35
N LEU A 6 3.98 22.54 -6.75
CA LEU A 6 4.24 22.77 -5.33
C LEU A 6 3.52 21.72 -4.47
N GLU A 7 2.21 21.55 -4.68
CA GLU A 7 1.42 20.59 -3.90
C GLU A 7 1.92 19.15 -4.07
N LYS A 8 2.18 18.73 -5.31
CA LYS A 8 2.68 17.37 -5.58
C LYS A 8 4.05 17.13 -4.94
N TYR A 9 4.95 18.10 -4.99
CA TYR A 9 6.29 17.95 -4.38
C TYR A 9 6.25 18.03 -2.86
N SER A 10 5.35 18.82 -2.28
CA SER A 10 5.07 18.78 -0.84
C SER A 10 4.52 17.41 -0.44
N SER A 11 3.56 16.90 -1.20
CA SER A 11 2.98 15.56 -1.04
C SER A 11 4.02 14.43 -1.18
N ALA A 12 5.07 14.61 -1.98
CA ALA A 12 6.16 13.64 -2.09
C ALA A 12 7.02 13.54 -0.81
N PHE A 13 6.96 14.53 0.07
CA PHE A 13 7.66 14.50 1.37
C PHE A 13 6.81 13.86 2.46
N THR A 14 5.51 14.14 2.45
CA THR A 14 4.57 13.65 3.44
C THR A 14 4.04 12.26 3.11
N LEU A 15 3.74 11.96 1.84
CA LEU A 15 3.29 10.65 1.35
C LEU A 15 2.07 10.12 2.11
N ALA A 16 1.08 10.98 2.37
CA ALA A 16 -0.16 10.52 2.95
C ALA A 16 -0.96 9.64 2.00
N ASP A 17 -1.79 8.73 2.50
CA ASP A 17 -2.63 7.85 1.66
C ASP A 17 -3.51 8.68 0.71
N MET A 18 -4.05 9.80 1.20
CA MET A 18 -4.75 10.82 0.40
C MET A 18 -3.89 11.37 -0.74
N GLU A 19 -2.63 11.65 -0.46
CA GLU A 19 -1.71 12.27 -1.40
C GLU A 19 -1.29 11.28 -2.48
N VAL A 20 -1.05 10.02 -2.12
CA VAL A 20 -0.77 8.94 -3.06
C VAL A 20 -1.97 8.66 -3.96
N PHE A 21 -3.19 8.77 -3.42
CA PHE A 21 -4.42 8.64 -4.21
C PHE A 21 -4.60 9.82 -5.17
N VAL A 22 -4.50 11.07 -4.68
CA VAL A 22 -4.69 12.27 -5.52
C VAL A 22 -3.58 12.39 -6.57
N PHE A 23 -2.33 12.05 -6.23
CA PHE A 23 -1.16 12.12 -7.11
C PHE A 23 -0.60 10.72 -7.36
N PRO A 24 -1.17 9.95 -8.30
CA PRO A 24 -0.83 8.54 -8.52
C PRO A 24 0.65 8.31 -8.89
N GLU A 25 1.36 9.33 -9.40
CA GLU A 25 2.81 9.25 -9.63
C GLU A 25 3.61 8.99 -8.36
N LEU A 26 3.09 9.42 -7.20
CA LEU A 26 3.74 9.22 -5.91
C LEU A 26 3.79 7.73 -5.53
N MET A 27 2.83 6.93 -6.01
CA MET A 27 2.79 5.49 -5.76
C MET A 27 4.06 4.80 -6.26
N TYR A 28 4.39 4.99 -7.54
CA TYR A 28 5.60 4.39 -8.10
C TYR A 28 6.87 5.11 -7.64
N SER A 29 6.79 6.41 -7.34
CA SER A 29 7.90 7.16 -6.72
C SER A 29 8.32 6.55 -5.38
N LEU A 30 7.38 6.04 -4.58
CA LEU A 30 7.67 5.33 -3.34
C LEU A 30 8.33 3.97 -3.58
N VAL A 31 7.94 3.23 -4.63
CA VAL A 31 8.66 2.02 -5.06
C VAL A 31 10.11 2.36 -5.41
N LEU A 32 10.34 3.43 -6.19
CA LEU A 32 11.67 3.90 -6.54
C LEU A 32 12.49 4.30 -5.30
N ALA A 33 11.88 4.99 -4.32
CA ALA A 33 12.54 5.33 -3.07
C ALA A 33 13.01 4.06 -2.32
N ASN A 34 12.17 3.03 -2.24
CA ASN A 34 12.55 1.76 -1.65
C ASN A 34 13.63 1.02 -2.46
N LEU A 35 13.59 1.07 -3.79
CA LEU A 35 14.63 0.51 -4.66
C LEU A 35 15.99 1.18 -4.47
N MET A 36 16.01 2.47 -4.15
CA MET A 36 17.23 3.21 -3.83
C MET A 36 17.74 2.94 -2.40
N SER A 37 16.94 2.28 -1.56
CA SER A 37 17.29 2.05 -0.16
C SER A 37 18.38 1.01 0.01
N PRO A 38 19.50 1.33 0.69
CA PRO A 38 20.52 0.33 1.02
C PRO A 38 20.02 -0.77 1.97
N ILE A 39 18.87 -0.58 2.64
CA ILE A 39 18.28 -1.60 3.51
C ILE A 39 17.87 -2.83 2.69
N LEU A 40 17.18 -2.63 1.58
CA LEU A 40 16.72 -3.74 0.74
C LEU A 40 17.87 -4.43 0.02
N TRP A 41 18.86 -3.69 -0.45
CA TRP A 41 20.02 -4.28 -1.12
C TRP A 41 20.81 -5.22 -0.20
N LYS A 42 20.86 -4.94 1.12
CA LYS A 42 21.46 -5.86 2.10
C LYS A 42 20.71 -7.18 2.21
N TRP A 43 19.44 -7.25 1.84
CA TRP A 43 18.70 -8.51 1.89
C TRP A 43 19.23 -9.54 0.88
N ARG A 44 19.88 -9.09 -0.21
CA ARG A 44 20.57 -10.03 -1.12
C ARG A 44 21.65 -10.84 -0.41
N ASP A 45 22.20 -10.30 0.68
CA ASP A 45 23.24 -10.96 1.46
C ASP A 45 22.73 -11.89 2.55
N GLU A 46 21.43 -11.89 2.83
CA GLU A 46 20.81 -12.75 3.84
C GLU A 46 20.84 -14.21 3.41
N ASP A 47 21.22 -15.09 4.34
CA ASP A 47 21.34 -16.53 4.14
C ASP A 47 20.12 -17.15 3.46
N CYS A 48 18.93 -16.69 3.85
CA CYS A 48 17.69 -17.25 3.35
C CYS A 48 17.38 -16.90 1.88
N PHE A 49 17.92 -15.78 1.38
CA PHE A 49 17.82 -15.40 -0.03
C PHE A 49 18.99 -15.99 -0.84
N LYS A 50 20.21 -15.99 -0.31
CA LYS A 50 21.38 -16.66 -0.92
C LYS A 50 21.12 -18.13 -1.24
N ARG A 51 20.51 -18.88 -0.32
CA ARG A 51 20.16 -20.31 -0.51
C ARG A 51 19.09 -20.54 -1.59
N LEU A 52 18.43 -19.49 -2.06
CA LEU A 52 17.39 -19.55 -3.10
C LEU A 52 17.85 -18.99 -4.45
N GLU A 53 19.13 -18.63 -4.59
CA GLU A 53 19.71 -18.25 -5.88
C GLU A 53 19.49 -19.36 -6.93
N GLY A 54 19.08 -18.96 -8.13
CA GLY A 54 18.72 -19.87 -9.21
C GLY A 54 17.43 -20.67 -9.01
N LYS A 55 16.67 -20.47 -7.92
CA LYS A 55 15.32 -21.05 -7.78
C LYS A 55 14.28 -20.21 -8.50
N GLY A 56 13.18 -20.85 -8.88
CA GLY A 56 12.06 -20.18 -9.57
C GLY A 56 11.46 -19.02 -8.76
N PRO A 57 10.91 -18.01 -9.45
CA PRO A 57 10.49 -16.74 -8.85
C PRO A 57 9.43 -16.91 -7.77
N TYR A 58 8.46 -17.82 -7.96
CA TYR A 58 7.42 -18.08 -6.95
C TYR A 58 7.99 -18.59 -5.61
N LYS A 59 8.99 -19.48 -5.66
CA LYS A 59 9.63 -20.00 -4.43
C LYS A 59 10.37 -18.88 -3.67
N ARG A 60 11.00 -17.96 -4.40
CA ARG A 60 11.67 -16.78 -3.83
C ARG A 60 10.65 -15.81 -3.25
N LEU A 61 9.55 -15.56 -3.96
CA LEU A 61 8.46 -14.70 -3.52
C LEU A 61 7.80 -15.23 -2.22
N MET A 62 7.59 -16.55 -2.12
CA MET A 62 7.09 -17.18 -0.89
C MET A 62 8.05 -16.99 0.29
N ARG A 63 9.38 -17.03 0.05
CA ARG A 63 10.35 -16.73 1.09
C ARG A 63 10.37 -15.25 1.45
N LEU A 64 10.28 -14.36 0.46
CA LEU A 64 10.18 -12.92 0.66
C LEU A 64 8.98 -12.57 1.55
N ARG A 65 7.80 -13.14 1.27
CA ARG A 65 6.62 -12.96 2.11
C ARG A 65 6.90 -13.33 3.55
N GLN A 66 7.54 -14.47 3.80
CA GLN A 66 7.86 -14.88 5.16
C GLN A 66 8.84 -13.91 5.81
N TYR A 67 9.90 -13.51 5.10
CA TYR A 67 10.89 -12.56 5.60
C TYR A 67 10.25 -11.21 5.97
N ILE A 68 9.37 -10.67 5.12
CA ILE A 68 8.63 -9.43 5.43
C ILE A 68 7.73 -9.64 6.66
N MET A 69 7.04 -10.77 6.78
CA MET A 69 6.19 -11.05 7.95
C MET A 69 6.97 -11.22 9.26
N ASP A 70 8.24 -11.63 9.18
CA ASP A 70 9.12 -11.79 10.33
C ASP A 70 9.74 -10.43 10.74
N GLU A 71 10.06 -9.57 9.78
CA GLU A 71 10.76 -8.29 10.00
C GLU A 71 9.85 -7.07 10.09
N TYR A 72 8.62 -7.16 9.62
CA TYR A 72 7.66 -6.05 9.57
C TYR A 72 6.25 -6.48 9.98
N GLU A 73 5.64 -5.64 10.80
CA GLU A 73 4.24 -5.76 11.18
C GLU A 73 3.37 -4.78 10.38
N PHE A 74 2.17 -5.23 10.02
CA PHE A 74 1.13 -4.29 9.59
C PHE A 74 0.66 -3.50 10.79
N ASN A 75 0.63 -2.19 10.65
CA ASN A 75 0.33 -1.26 11.72
C ASN A 75 -0.52 -0.11 11.21
N LEU A 76 -1.45 0.35 12.03
CA LEU A 76 -2.20 1.60 11.84
C LEU A 76 -1.99 2.45 13.10
N ASP A 77 -0.77 2.95 13.28
CA ASP A 77 -0.47 3.82 14.41
C ASP A 77 -0.92 5.24 14.11
N LEU A 78 -2.16 5.50 14.51
CA LEU A 78 -2.92 6.72 14.25
C LEU A 78 -2.31 8.02 14.78
N GLN A 79 -1.23 7.94 15.57
CA GLN A 79 -0.66 9.11 16.25
C GLN A 79 0.78 9.39 15.85
N THR A 80 1.47 8.44 15.22
CA THR A 80 2.89 8.58 14.87
C THR A 80 3.15 9.81 14.00
N TRP A 81 2.24 10.07 13.07
CA TRP A 81 2.39 11.10 12.05
C TRP A 81 1.56 12.35 12.35
N GLY A 82 0.94 12.41 13.53
CA GLY A 82 0.11 13.51 13.97
C GLY A 82 -1.34 13.40 13.51
N LEU A 83 -2.08 14.49 13.75
CA LEU A 83 -3.51 14.61 13.47
C LEU A 83 -3.75 15.80 12.55
N THR A 84 -4.76 15.69 11.69
CA THR A 84 -5.30 16.77 10.87
C THR A 84 -6.80 16.88 11.08
N SER A 85 -7.48 17.75 10.31
CA SER A 85 -8.93 17.86 10.32
C SER A 85 -9.50 17.56 8.94
N LYS A 86 -10.67 16.91 8.87
CA LYS A 86 -11.32 16.56 7.60
C LYS A 86 -11.55 17.82 6.77
N GLN A 87 -12.04 18.88 7.40
CA GLN A 87 -12.27 20.15 6.71
C GLN A 87 -10.99 20.69 6.06
N ARG A 88 -9.85 20.66 6.78
CA ARG A 88 -8.57 21.12 6.25
C ARG A 88 -8.14 20.33 5.02
N GLU A 89 -8.20 19.00 5.06
CA GLU A 89 -7.77 18.17 3.95
C GLU A 89 -8.73 18.28 2.75
N ILE A 90 -10.04 18.41 2.99
CA ILE A 90 -11.04 18.67 1.94
C ILE A 90 -10.74 20.00 1.23
N GLU A 91 -10.46 21.06 2.00
CA GLU A 91 -10.12 22.37 1.44
C GLU A 91 -8.80 22.31 0.67
N ARG A 92 -7.79 21.61 1.20
CA ARG A 92 -6.49 21.40 0.56
C ARG A 92 -6.65 20.71 -0.79
N PHE A 93 -7.37 19.59 -0.87
CA PHE A 93 -7.44 18.80 -2.10
C PHE A 93 -8.55 19.21 -3.08
N LYS A 94 -9.42 20.15 -2.69
CA LYS A 94 -10.51 20.69 -3.53
C LYS A 94 -10.11 21.02 -4.98
N PRO A 95 -8.90 21.54 -5.29
CA PRO A 95 -8.51 21.81 -6.67
C PRO A 95 -8.35 20.56 -7.55
N TRP A 96 -8.05 19.39 -6.96
CA TRP A 96 -7.74 18.15 -7.69
C TRP A 96 -8.83 17.07 -7.56
N ILE A 97 -9.58 17.06 -6.46
CA ILE A 97 -10.68 16.11 -6.24
C ILE A 97 -11.99 16.83 -5.92
N SER A 98 -13.03 16.53 -6.69
CA SER A 98 -14.37 17.04 -6.39
C SER A 98 -14.96 16.35 -5.16
N ALA A 99 -15.88 17.03 -4.46
CA ALA A 99 -16.60 16.45 -3.34
C ALA A 99 -17.37 15.17 -3.72
N GLU A 100 -17.84 15.07 -4.97
CA GLU A 100 -18.50 13.87 -5.47
C GLU A 100 -17.53 12.69 -5.65
N GLN A 101 -16.37 12.92 -6.28
CA GLN A 101 -15.32 11.91 -6.40
C GLN A 101 -14.84 11.44 -5.03
N LEU A 102 -14.74 12.38 -4.10
CA LEU A 102 -14.34 12.09 -2.73
C LEU A 102 -15.39 11.26 -1.98
N ALA A 103 -16.68 11.62 -2.10
CA ALA A 103 -17.77 10.84 -1.52
C ALA A 103 -17.81 9.41 -2.10
N ARG A 104 -17.60 9.25 -3.41
CA ARG A 104 -17.53 7.93 -4.05
C ARG A 104 -16.35 7.09 -3.58
N SER A 105 -15.26 7.73 -3.15
CA SER A 105 -14.06 7.02 -2.70
C SER A 105 -14.23 6.33 -1.35
N ASN A 106 -15.24 6.65 -0.53
CA ASN A 106 -15.66 6.02 0.74
C ASN A 106 -14.58 5.78 1.85
N GLY A 107 -13.28 5.85 1.54
CA GLY A 107 -12.17 5.51 2.42
C GLY A 107 -11.34 6.69 2.91
N LEU A 108 -11.49 7.85 2.26
CA LEU A 108 -10.53 8.94 2.37
C LEU A 108 -10.77 9.90 3.55
N PHE A 109 -12.00 10.05 4.05
CA PHE A 109 -12.32 10.97 5.17
C PHE A 109 -13.25 10.45 6.25
N GLY A 110 -13.64 9.19 6.16
CA GLY A 110 -14.58 8.59 7.08
C GLY A 110 -14.87 7.20 6.56
N TYR A 111 -14.26 6.21 7.19
CA TYR A 111 -14.53 4.80 6.90
C TYR A 111 -16.02 4.52 7.12
N GLU A 112 -16.82 4.70 6.07
CA GLU A 112 -18.16 4.12 5.92
C GLU A 112 -18.11 2.81 5.11
N GLY A 113 -16.90 2.32 4.80
CA GLY A 113 -16.60 1.21 3.89
C GLY A 113 -17.49 -0.01 4.07
N ASP A 114 -17.83 -0.69 2.95
CA ASP A 114 -18.75 -1.82 2.78
C ASP A 114 -19.45 -2.37 4.05
N LYS A 115 -20.80 -2.39 4.07
CA LYS A 115 -21.67 -2.98 5.12
C LYS A 115 -21.20 -4.33 5.66
N TYR A 116 -20.44 -5.10 4.88
CA TYR A 116 -19.87 -6.39 5.29
C TYR A 116 -18.52 -6.33 6.01
N TYR A 117 -17.77 -5.23 5.91
CA TYR A 117 -16.67 -4.94 6.82
C TYR A 117 -17.21 -4.58 8.21
N PHE A 118 -18.42 -4.03 8.34
CA PHE A 118 -19.05 -3.68 9.64
C PHE A 118 -19.44 -4.87 10.52
N ASP A 119 -19.42 -6.11 10.02
CA ASP A 119 -19.53 -7.30 10.88
C ASP A 119 -18.26 -7.47 11.76
N VAL A 120 -17.13 -6.91 11.33
CA VAL A 120 -15.90 -6.81 12.09
C VAL A 120 -15.82 -5.35 12.54
N ASP A 121 -15.93 -5.04 13.83
CA ASP A 121 -15.89 -3.68 14.36
C ASP A 121 -14.54 -2.99 14.05
N ILE A 122 -14.33 -2.59 12.79
CA ILE A 122 -13.05 -2.23 12.19
C ILE A 122 -12.59 -0.88 12.70
N ARG A 123 -13.55 0.01 12.98
CA ARG A 123 -13.29 1.28 13.65
C ARG A 123 -12.69 1.03 15.02
N ARG A 124 -13.27 0.15 15.84
CA ARG A 124 -12.70 -0.19 17.15
C ARG A 124 -11.41 -0.99 17.03
N HIS A 125 -11.32 -1.91 16.07
CA HIS A 125 -10.12 -2.72 15.83
C HIS A 125 -8.90 -1.84 15.56
N PHE A 126 -9.09 -0.75 14.81
CA PHE A 126 -8.05 0.21 14.49
C PHE A 126 -8.02 1.45 15.39
N GLY A 127 -8.90 1.55 16.40
CA GLY A 127 -8.96 2.69 17.32
C GLY A 127 -9.49 3.99 16.71
N LEU A 128 -10.21 3.90 15.58
CA LEU A 128 -10.88 5.01 14.90
C LEU A 128 -12.12 5.51 15.64
N ASP A 129 -12.67 4.70 16.54
CA ASP A 129 -13.71 5.08 17.50
C ASP A 129 -13.28 6.23 18.43
N LYS A 130 -11.97 6.47 18.55
CA LYS A 130 -11.45 7.65 19.27
C LYS A 130 -11.58 8.95 18.47
N PHE A 131 -11.96 8.86 17.19
CA PHE A 131 -11.98 9.95 16.21
C PHE A 131 -13.38 10.07 15.60
N ASP A 132 -14.35 10.47 16.44
CA ASP A 132 -15.76 10.66 16.03
C ASP A 132 -16.06 12.09 15.57
N GLY A 133 -15.06 12.98 15.55
CA GLY A 133 -15.20 14.39 15.19
C GLY A 133 -14.61 14.76 13.83
N ASP A 134 -14.23 16.04 13.69
CA ASP A 134 -13.50 16.58 12.53
C ASP A 134 -12.02 16.18 12.54
N ILE A 135 -11.47 15.82 13.70
CA ILE A 135 -10.05 15.44 13.83
C ILE A 135 -9.85 13.99 13.38
N ILE A 136 -8.88 13.79 12.49
CA ILE A 136 -8.50 12.49 11.94
C ILE A 136 -6.98 12.27 12.03
N PRO A 137 -6.53 11.01 12.09
CA PRO A 137 -5.12 10.67 11.91
C PRO A 137 -4.59 11.19 10.58
N TYR A 138 -3.35 11.68 10.57
CA TYR A 138 -2.64 11.97 9.33
C TYR A 138 -1.96 10.68 8.84
N TRP A 139 -2.69 9.91 8.01
CA TRP A 139 -2.27 8.62 7.49
C TRP A 139 -1.11 8.77 6.53
N LYS A 140 0.11 8.53 7.01
CA LYS A 140 1.33 8.66 6.23
C LYS A 140 1.86 7.27 5.87
N THR A 141 2.12 7.10 4.59
CA THR A 141 2.88 5.98 4.07
C THR A 141 4.38 6.13 4.35
N GLU A 142 5.05 5.02 4.60
CA GLU A 142 6.45 4.95 4.98
C GLU A 142 7.34 4.34 3.89
N THR A 143 8.53 4.92 3.69
CA THR A 143 9.64 4.21 3.02
C THR A 143 10.17 3.11 3.92
N VAL A 144 10.91 2.16 3.37
CA VAL A 144 11.51 1.06 4.14
C VAL A 144 12.42 1.54 5.29
N GLU A 145 13.07 2.71 5.18
CA GLU A 145 13.84 3.32 6.28
C GLU A 145 12.93 3.70 7.45
N ALA A 146 11.83 4.40 7.16
CA ALA A 146 10.85 4.79 8.17
C ALA A 146 10.18 3.55 8.76
N MET A 147 9.82 2.57 7.93
CA MET A 147 9.28 1.30 8.41
C MET A 147 10.24 0.57 9.35
N THR A 148 11.52 0.52 8.99
CA THR A 148 12.56 -0.12 9.79
C THR A 148 12.76 0.59 11.13
N ALA A 149 12.62 1.93 11.16
CA ALA A 149 12.83 2.74 12.34
C ALA A 149 11.81 2.48 13.45
N PHE A 150 10.62 1.96 13.13
CA PHE A 150 9.61 1.59 14.14
C PHE A 150 10.16 0.65 15.20
N ARG A 151 11.15 -0.21 14.91
CA ARG A 151 11.79 -1.08 15.92
C ARG A 151 12.43 -0.31 17.09
N ARG A 152 12.66 1.00 16.94
CA ARG A 152 13.19 1.89 17.98
C ARG A 152 12.10 2.58 18.80
N LYS A 153 10.84 2.46 18.39
CA LYS A 153 9.69 3.04 19.07
C LYS A 153 9.20 2.11 20.18
N PRO A 154 8.91 2.61 21.39
CA PRO A 154 8.35 1.79 22.46
C PRO A 154 7.08 1.06 22.01
N GLY A 155 7.00 -0.24 22.31
CA GLY A 155 5.87 -1.10 21.92
C GLY A 155 6.11 -1.91 20.63
N TYR A 156 7.07 -1.53 19.79
CA TYR A 156 7.40 -2.27 18.57
C TYR A 156 8.63 -3.16 18.78
N ARG A 157 8.57 -4.38 18.25
CA ARG A 157 9.71 -5.33 18.25
C ARG A 157 10.41 -5.41 16.91
N THR A 158 9.67 -5.15 15.85
CA THR A 158 10.05 -5.27 14.44
C THR A 158 9.84 -3.92 13.75
N GLY A 159 10.13 -3.84 12.46
CA GLY A 159 9.66 -2.72 11.65
C GLY A 159 8.13 -2.72 11.55
N ALA A 160 7.55 -1.63 11.08
CA ALA A 160 6.11 -1.55 10.88
C ALA A 160 5.76 -0.63 9.72
N GLY A 161 4.58 -0.82 9.12
CA GLY A 161 4.06 0.13 8.15
C GLY A 161 2.62 -0.15 7.74
N GLU A 162 2.04 0.83 7.08
CA GLU A 162 0.67 0.78 6.58
C GLU A 162 0.56 -0.01 5.26
N CYS A 163 -0.64 -0.09 4.69
CA CYS A 163 -0.91 -0.96 3.54
C CYS A 163 -0.12 -0.55 2.29
N VAL A 164 -0.04 0.75 2.00
CA VAL A 164 0.74 1.30 0.89
C VAL A 164 2.24 1.03 1.11
N SER A 165 2.73 1.17 2.35
CA SER A 165 4.12 0.95 2.74
C SER A 165 4.52 -0.51 2.49
N LEU A 166 3.70 -1.46 2.94
CA LEU A 166 3.92 -2.88 2.69
C LEU A 166 3.81 -3.22 1.20
N SER A 167 2.86 -2.64 0.47
CA SER A 167 2.72 -2.87 -0.98
C SER A 167 4.01 -2.48 -1.71
N THR A 168 4.54 -1.28 -1.47
CA THR A 168 5.78 -0.81 -2.11
C THR A 168 7.02 -1.57 -1.65
N LEU A 169 7.05 -2.03 -0.39
CA LEU A 169 8.10 -2.90 0.11
C LEU A 169 8.13 -4.22 -0.65
N TYR A 170 6.96 -4.86 -0.83
CA TYR A 170 6.85 -6.09 -1.63
C TYR A 170 7.31 -5.88 -3.07
N ALA A 171 6.88 -4.80 -3.72
CA ALA A 171 7.25 -4.51 -5.10
C ALA A 171 8.77 -4.32 -5.25
N ALA A 172 9.39 -3.47 -4.43
CA ALA A 172 10.82 -3.22 -4.48
C ALA A 172 11.65 -4.48 -4.12
N ALA A 173 11.24 -5.22 -3.09
CA ALA A 173 11.95 -6.42 -2.68
C ALA A 173 11.77 -7.59 -3.66
N ALA A 174 10.61 -7.71 -4.32
CA ALA A 174 10.41 -8.69 -5.39
C ALA A 174 11.43 -8.50 -6.52
N PHE A 175 11.69 -7.26 -6.91
CA PHE A 175 12.76 -6.95 -7.87
C PHE A 175 14.14 -7.31 -7.31
N ILE A 176 14.51 -6.81 -6.13
CA ILE A 176 15.88 -6.92 -5.60
C ILE A 176 16.28 -8.35 -5.21
N VAL A 177 15.40 -9.10 -4.54
CA VAL A 177 15.75 -10.42 -3.97
C VAL A 177 15.04 -11.60 -4.63
N CYS A 178 14.01 -11.35 -5.46
CA CYS A 178 13.35 -12.43 -6.22
C CYS A 178 13.74 -12.44 -7.71
N ASP A 179 14.50 -11.45 -8.19
CA ASP A 179 14.86 -11.23 -9.60
C ASP A 179 13.63 -11.16 -10.52
N ILE A 180 12.53 -10.57 -10.01
CA ILE A 180 11.32 -10.35 -10.80
C ILE A 180 11.45 -8.99 -11.51
N PRO A 181 11.36 -8.93 -12.85
CA PRO A 181 11.45 -7.68 -13.59
C PRO A 181 10.40 -6.65 -13.16
N LEU A 182 10.71 -5.36 -13.27
CA LEU A 182 9.80 -4.28 -12.84
C LEU A 182 8.54 -4.20 -13.72
N GLU A 183 8.67 -4.57 -14.99
CA GLU A 183 7.57 -4.66 -15.95
C GLU A 183 6.51 -5.70 -15.57
N ASP A 184 6.89 -6.72 -14.79
CA ASP A 184 6.01 -7.78 -14.30
C ASP A 184 5.40 -7.46 -12.92
N ILE A 185 5.63 -6.26 -12.38
CA ILE A 185 5.16 -5.84 -11.05
C ILE A 185 4.21 -4.65 -11.20
N HIS A 186 2.94 -4.88 -10.88
CA HIS A 186 1.89 -3.88 -10.96
C HIS A 186 1.36 -3.53 -9.57
N MET A 187 1.40 -2.26 -9.22
CA MET A 187 0.71 -1.71 -8.07
C MET A 187 -0.80 -1.64 -8.39
N VAL A 188 -1.64 -2.17 -7.52
CA VAL A 188 -3.10 -2.19 -7.68
C VAL A 188 -3.72 -1.61 -6.41
N LEU A 189 -4.38 -0.46 -6.56
CA LEU A 189 -4.92 0.29 -5.43
C LEU A 189 -6.42 0.49 -5.54
N THR A 190 -7.06 0.39 -4.38
CA THR A 190 -8.40 0.91 -4.11
C THR A 190 -8.26 2.10 -3.15
N PRO A 191 -9.30 2.92 -2.95
CA PRO A 191 -9.26 3.97 -1.93
C PRO A 191 -9.06 3.47 -0.49
N LEU A 192 -9.20 2.15 -0.27
CA LEU A 192 -9.16 1.53 1.06
C LEU A 192 -7.93 0.66 1.27
N HIS A 193 -7.32 0.16 0.20
CA HIS A 193 -6.29 -0.86 0.30
C HIS A 193 -5.32 -0.84 -0.88
N SER A 194 -4.05 -1.09 -0.59
CA SER A 194 -2.99 -1.21 -1.59
C SER A 194 -2.41 -2.62 -1.64
N GLN A 195 -2.22 -3.12 -2.85
CA GLN A 195 -1.68 -4.45 -3.11
C GLN A 195 -0.89 -4.47 -4.42
N ASN A 196 -0.23 -5.59 -4.69
CA ASN A 196 0.48 -5.79 -5.95
C ASN A 196 -0.10 -6.98 -6.71
N PHE A 197 -0.12 -6.89 -8.03
CA PHE A 197 -0.22 -8.01 -8.94
C PHE A 197 1.16 -8.25 -9.56
N ILE A 198 1.66 -9.46 -9.43
CA ILE A 198 2.96 -9.87 -9.96
C ILE A 198 2.70 -10.91 -11.06
N ASP A 199 3.09 -10.58 -12.30
CA ASP A 199 2.86 -11.38 -13.50
C ASP A 199 3.92 -12.47 -13.65
N ILE A 200 3.92 -13.40 -12.69
CA ILE A 200 4.71 -14.63 -12.75
C ILE A 200 3.76 -15.83 -12.73
N GLU A 201 4.14 -16.88 -13.46
CA GLU A 201 3.31 -18.09 -13.60
C GLU A 201 1.89 -17.77 -14.11
N ASP A 202 0.87 -17.96 -13.28
CA ASP A 202 -0.55 -17.66 -13.55
C ASP A 202 -1.02 -16.34 -12.87
N GLY A 203 -0.08 -15.56 -12.33
CA GLY A 203 -0.33 -14.34 -11.58
C GLY A 203 -0.42 -14.55 -10.06
N VAL A 204 0.19 -13.63 -9.31
CA VAL A 204 0.19 -13.63 -7.84
C VAL A 204 -0.23 -12.27 -7.30
N ILE A 205 -1.20 -12.23 -6.40
CA ILE A 205 -1.58 -11.02 -5.66
C ILE A 205 -0.87 -11.00 -4.32
N THR A 206 -0.23 -9.88 -3.98
CA THR A 206 0.38 -9.66 -2.66
C THR A 206 -0.46 -8.67 -1.86
N ASN A 207 -0.84 -9.01 -0.63
CA ASN A 207 -1.57 -8.12 0.27
C ASN A 207 -0.96 -8.24 1.66
N ASN A 208 -0.43 -7.15 2.25
CA ASN A 208 0.13 -6.99 3.60
C ASN A 208 0.90 -8.20 4.16
N ARG A 209 0.20 -9.30 4.52
CA ARG A 209 0.75 -10.52 5.11
C ARG A 209 0.52 -11.79 4.28
N ARG A 210 0.04 -11.69 3.04
CA ARG A 210 -0.44 -12.82 2.22
C ARG A 210 0.02 -12.70 0.77
N LEU A 211 0.24 -13.87 0.18
CA LEU A 211 0.34 -14.06 -1.26
C LEU A 211 -0.80 -14.97 -1.68
N VAL A 212 -1.49 -14.63 -2.77
CA VAL A 212 -2.61 -15.40 -3.28
C VAL A 212 -2.39 -15.68 -4.76
N THR A 213 -2.21 -16.95 -5.08
CA THR A 213 -2.14 -17.41 -6.47
C THR A 213 -3.55 -17.56 -7.04
N LYS A 214 -3.66 -17.65 -8.37
CA LYS A 214 -4.92 -18.00 -9.05
C LYS A 214 -5.58 -19.26 -8.48
N SER A 215 -4.82 -20.34 -8.27
CA SER A 215 -5.38 -21.57 -7.69
C SER A 215 -5.90 -21.37 -6.26
N MET A 216 -5.20 -20.60 -5.43
CA MET A 216 -5.68 -20.26 -4.09
C MET A 216 -6.95 -19.40 -4.16
N TRP A 217 -7.02 -18.48 -5.11
CA TRP A 217 -8.17 -17.63 -5.35
C TRP A 217 -9.43 -18.47 -5.60
N PHE A 218 -9.34 -19.57 -6.35
CA PHE A 218 -10.47 -20.42 -6.71
C PHE A 218 -10.62 -21.71 -5.89
N ASN A 219 -9.95 -21.82 -4.73
CA ASN A 219 -9.94 -23.06 -3.94
C ASN A 219 -11.21 -23.30 -3.08
N GLY A 220 -12.18 -22.38 -3.11
CA GLY A 220 -13.46 -22.52 -2.40
C GLY A 220 -13.40 -22.40 -0.86
N THR A 221 -12.25 -22.05 -0.28
CA THR A 221 -12.15 -21.82 1.17
C THR A 221 -12.92 -20.57 1.59
N GLU A 222 -13.32 -20.50 2.87
CA GLU A 222 -13.97 -19.31 3.45
C GLU A 222 -13.12 -18.05 3.24
N ILE A 223 -11.80 -18.18 3.36
CA ILE A 223 -10.85 -17.09 3.15
C ILE A 223 -10.90 -16.60 1.71
N SER A 224 -10.86 -17.51 0.73
CA SER A 224 -10.91 -17.15 -0.68
C SER A 224 -12.23 -16.50 -1.07
N ASN A 225 -13.35 -16.94 -0.47
CA ASN A 225 -14.65 -16.30 -0.65
C ASN A 225 -14.67 -14.87 -0.09
N LYS A 226 -14.07 -14.63 1.09
CA LYS A 226 -13.94 -13.29 1.68
C LYS A 226 -13.08 -12.37 0.82
N ALA A 227 -11.93 -12.86 0.35
CA ALA A 227 -11.02 -12.09 -0.52
C ALA A 227 -11.66 -11.75 -1.87
N GLN A 228 -12.35 -12.72 -2.49
CA GLN A 228 -13.11 -12.50 -3.73
C GLN A 228 -14.22 -11.47 -3.56
N ARG A 229 -14.97 -11.54 -2.45
CA ARG A 229 -16.04 -10.60 -2.15
C ARG A 229 -15.50 -9.17 -2.03
N ALA A 230 -14.39 -8.99 -1.31
CA ALA A 230 -13.73 -7.69 -1.18
C ALA A 230 -13.40 -7.10 -2.57
N LEU A 231 -12.69 -7.83 -3.44
CA LEU A 231 -12.36 -7.31 -4.78
C LEU A 231 -13.55 -7.18 -5.74
N ARG A 232 -14.68 -7.86 -5.50
CA ARG A 232 -15.91 -7.67 -6.30
C ARG A 232 -16.68 -6.42 -5.91
N ASN A 233 -16.51 -5.97 -4.66
CA ASN A 233 -17.21 -4.81 -4.12
C ASN A 233 -16.32 -3.58 -4.01
N GLU A 234 -15.00 -3.75 -4.05
CA GLU A 234 -14.04 -2.67 -4.11
C GLU A 234 -13.66 -2.37 -5.57
N GLN A 235 -13.73 -1.10 -5.92
CA GLN A 235 -13.28 -0.64 -7.22
C GLN A 235 -11.75 -0.43 -7.18
N VAL A 236 -11.02 -1.14 -8.04
CA VAL A 236 -9.63 -0.77 -8.34
C VAL A 236 -9.65 0.58 -9.04
N THR A 237 -9.02 1.57 -8.42
CA THR A 237 -9.02 2.96 -8.86
C THR A 237 -7.71 3.39 -9.49
N VAL A 238 -6.60 2.75 -9.11
CA VAL A 238 -5.27 3.03 -9.64
C VAL A 238 -4.57 1.72 -9.99
N VAL A 239 -3.95 1.70 -11.17
CA VAL A 239 -2.95 0.71 -11.55
C VAL A 239 -1.68 1.46 -11.93
N ALA A 240 -0.54 1.10 -11.36
CA ALA A 240 0.75 1.73 -11.68
C ALA A 240 1.86 0.69 -11.83
N ASN A 241 2.81 0.94 -12.72
CA ASN A 241 4.04 0.16 -12.88
C ASN A 241 5.21 1.09 -13.29
N ASN A 242 6.31 0.50 -13.75
CA ASN A 242 7.50 1.25 -14.18
C ASN A 242 7.32 2.11 -15.43
N THR A 243 6.27 1.89 -16.24
CA THR A 243 6.03 2.67 -17.46
C THR A 243 5.02 3.79 -17.24
N GLY A 244 4.14 3.69 -16.24
CA GLY A 244 3.19 4.74 -15.93
C GLY A 244 2.09 4.32 -14.98
N TYR A 245 0.95 5.01 -15.06
CA TYR A 245 -0.24 4.72 -14.27
C TYR A 245 -1.52 4.96 -15.06
N ILE A 246 -2.59 4.33 -14.58
CA ILE A 246 -3.98 4.58 -14.95
C ILE A 246 -4.71 4.91 -13.65
N HIS A 247 -5.52 5.98 -13.66
CA HIS A 247 -6.34 6.34 -12.53
C HIS A 247 -7.76 6.70 -12.95
N CYS A 248 -8.79 6.10 -12.33
CA CYS A 248 -10.19 6.38 -12.62
C CYS A 248 -10.66 7.83 -12.34
N LEU A 249 -9.86 8.67 -11.66
CA LEU A 249 -10.19 10.07 -11.43
C LEU A 249 -9.77 11.00 -12.57
N TYR A 250 -8.81 10.56 -13.39
CA TYR A 250 -8.20 11.38 -14.42
C TYR A 250 -8.36 10.71 -15.79
N ASP A 251 -8.67 11.49 -16.82
CA ASP A 251 -8.92 10.96 -18.17
C ASP A 251 -7.64 10.52 -18.90
N THR A 252 -6.47 10.83 -18.34
CA THR A 252 -5.17 10.54 -18.96
C THR A 252 -4.50 9.34 -18.28
N ALA A 253 -4.25 8.30 -19.06
CA ALA A 253 -3.33 7.22 -18.72
C ALA A 253 -1.92 7.55 -19.23
N THR A 254 -0.88 7.19 -18.47
CA THR A 254 0.52 7.41 -18.86
C THR A 254 1.29 6.13 -19.15
N ILE A 255 0.65 4.97 -18.98
CA ILE A 255 1.22 3.63 -19.20
C ILE A 255 1.32 3.27 -20.68
#